data_AF-A0A836CFK6-F1
#
_entry.id   AF-A0A836CFK6-F1
#
_cell.length_a   1.000
_cell.length_b   1.000
_cell.length_c   1.000
_cell.angle_alpha   90.00
_cell.angle_beta   90.00
_cell.angle_gamma   90.00
#
_symmetry.space_group_name_H-M   'P 1'
#
loop_
_entity.id
_entity.type
_entity.pdbx_description
1 polymer ?
#
loop_
_entity_poly.entity_id
_entity_poly.type
_entity_poly.pdbx_seq_one_letter_code
_entity_poly.pdbx_strand_id
1 'polypeptide(L)'
;MSGTEKPAAMEAHDEHVEVPNFDDLTPKSRANALHDFERKQEELRLKKEAEAKKALEDRERSVFEKAERARRTMEEAEQARQAEKVRRASAEEQRRAEQLAAQNSSMAQFEERRRAEEAKKEAAARAEKARAEAEAFAKQEAAKRLNDLTSTCADEHRLNGVMEEEEKRQAAEAEKLRKEEREREEKLAKQAEAMQKFEYEQMLRRMSAEERAAFLAKKAEEERLMAEEAARIKAEEEARLAAIAAAEAAARPRSLMRPLSLLPRSSAAAAAAAAAAGGAGAKVGAKKKGGGLFSPRKKKDAAPKLDGISEDAPAATANGGCQCVVS
;
A
#
# COMPACT_ATOMS: atom_id res chain seq x y z
N MET A 1 86.96 -0.38 9.60
CA MET A 1 88.31 -0.12 9.05
C MET A 1 89.18 0.40 10.19
N SER A 2 89.91 -0.50 10.82
CA SER A 2 90.83 -0.20 11.94
C SER A 2 92.20 0.14 11.36
N GLY A 3 92.52 1.44 11.29
CA GLY A 3 93.87 1.89 10.98
C GLY A 3 94.79 1.58 12.16
N THR A 4 95.56 0.51 12.05
CA THR A 4 96.65 0.18 12.96
C THR A 4 97.87 0.99 12.57
N GLU A 5 97.91 2.25 13.01
CA GLU A 5 99.13 3.05 12.93
C GLU A 5 100.14 2.57 13.98
N LYS A 6 101.30 2.13 13.49
CA LYS A 6 102.45 1.71 14.28
C LYS A 6 102.88 2.86 15.20
N PRO A 7 103.20 2.63 16.49
CA PRO A 7 103.84 3.65 17.30
C PRO A 7 105.23 3.92 16.72
N ALA A 8 105.50 5.17 16.34
CA ALA A 8 106.82 5.63 16.01
C ALA A 8 107.74 5.37 17.22
N ALA A 9 108.82 4.62 16.99
CA ALA A 9 109.85 4.41 17.98
C ALA A 9 110.47 5.76 18.33
N MET A 10 110.36 6.17 19.60
CA MET A 10 111.11 7.30 20.12
C MET A 10 112.60 6.97 20.00
N GLU A 11 113.28 7.62 19.05
CA GLU A 11 114.74 7.70 19.01
C GLU A 11 115.19 8.45 20.27
N ALA A 12 115.72 7.69 21.24
CA ALA A 12 116.47 8.27 22.34
C ALA A 12 117.83 8.70 21.78
N HIS A 13 117.96 9.99 21.44
CA HIS A 13 119.28 10.58 21.24
C HIS A 13 120.00 10.61 22.59
N ASP A 14 120.83 9.60 22.86
CA ASP A 14 121.83 9.70 23.90
C ASP A 14 122.91 10.66 23.41
N GLU A 15 122.83 11.92 23.85
CA GLU A 15 123.95 12.85 23.78
C GLU A 15 125.12 12.22 24.54
N HIS A 16 126.09 11.71 23.79
CA HIS A 16 127.32 11.15 24.31
C HIS A 16 128.12 12.31 24.93
N VAL A 17 128.13 12.39 26.26
CA VAL A 17 128.98 13.37 26.95
C VAL A 17 130.42 12.91 26.79
N GLU A 18 131.19 13.61 25.96
CA GLU A 18 132.64 13.41 25.87
C GLU A 18 133.25 13.66 27.25
N VAL A 19 133.77 12.60 27.88
CA VAL A 19 134.49 12.70 29.14
C VAL A 19 135.84 13.35 28.84
N PRO A 20 136.13 14.57 29.34
CA PRO A 20 137.43 15.20 29.11
C PRO A 20 138.54 14.34 29.73
N ASN A 21 139.66 14.18 29.04
CA ASN A 21 140.80 13.46 29.58
C ASN A 21 141.48 14.34 30.65
N PHE A 22 141.20 14.08 31.93
CA PHE A 22 141.55 14.96 33.05
C PHE A 22 143.05 14.97 33.43
N ASP A 23 143.90 14.21 32.73
CA ASP A 23 145.29 13.97 33.11
C ASP A 23 146.31 15.00 32.57
N ASP A 24 145.92 15.87 31.63
CA ASP A 24 146.78 16.93 31.07
C ASP A 24 146.56 18.33 31.67
N LEU A 25 145.76 18.44 32.75
CA LEU A 25 145.35 19.72 33.33
C LEU A 25 146.06 20.01 34.65
N THR A 26 146.49 21.26 34.85
CA THR A 26 147.06 21.71 36.14
C THR A 26 146.04 21.56 37.29
N PRO A 27 146.46 21.40 38.56
CA PRO A 27 145.56 21.08 39.68
C PRO A 27 144.41 22.08 39.88
N LYS A 28 144.61 23.36 39.53
CA LYS A 28 143.57 24.41 39.60
C LYS A 28 142.56 24.35 38.45
N SER A 29 142.96 23.88 37.27
CA SER A 29 142.05 23.73 36.11
C SER A 29 141.27 22.40 36.13
N ARG A 30 141.82 21.36 36.77
CA ARG A 30 141.15 20.04 36.92
C ARG A 30 139.90 20.12 37.81
N ALA A 31 139.96 20.89 38.90
CA ALA A 31 138.82 21.09 39.81
C ALA A 31 137.65 21.85 39.13
N ASN A 32 137.95 22.88 38.34
CA ASN A 32 136.91 23.61 37.60
C ASN A 32 136.31 22.76 36.46
N ALA A 33 137.12 21.99 35.73
CA ALA A 33 136.64 21.11 34.67
C ALA A 33 135.75 19.95 35.18
N LEU A 34 136.06 19.39 36.35
CA LEU A 34 135.20 18.39 37.00
C LEU A 34 133.86 19.00 37.45
N HIS A 35 133.89 20.17 38.07
CA HIS A 35 132.67 20.87 38.50
C HIS A 35 131.79 21.29 37.31
N ASP A 36 132.37 21.69 36.17
CA ASP A 36 131.62 22.02 34.96
C ASP A 36 131.05 20.78 34.26
N PHE A 37 131.75 19.63 34.32
CA PHE A 37 131.25 18.35 33.83
C PHE A 37 130.09 17.84 34.69
N GLU A 38 130.22 17.87 36.02
CA GLU A 38 129.16 17.51 36.97
C GLU A 38 127.92 18.41 36.77
N ARG A 39 128.11 19.72 36.61
CA ARG A 39 127.01 20.66 36.32
C ARG A 39 126.32 20.36 34.99
N LYS A 40 127.08 20.05 33.93
CA LYS A 40 126.51 19.64 32.62
C LYS A 40 125.76 18.30 32.71
N GLN A 41 126.26 17.36 33.51
CA GLN A 41 125.62 16.07 33.72
C GLN A 41 124.32 16.20 34.55
N GLU A 42 124.30 17.09 35.55
CA GLU A 42 123.09 17.46 36.28
C GLU A 42 122.08 18.21 35.40
N GLU A 43 122.52 19.14 34.55
CA GLU A 43 121.66 19.84 33.59
C GLU A 43 121.02 18.87 32.58
N LEU A 44 121.77 17.88 32.08
CA LEU A 44 121.25 16.84 31.20
C LEU A 44 120.27 15.91 31.91
N ARG A 45 120.54 15.56 33.17
CA ARG A 45 119.58 14.80 34.00
C ARG A 45 118.28 15.58 34.21
N LEU A 46 118.37 16.86 34.56
CA LEU A 46 117.19 17.72 34.73
C LEU A 46 116.42 17.90 33.42
N LYS A 47 117.09 18.00 32.27
CA LYS A 47 116.45 18.03 30.95
C LYS A 47 115.74 16.72 30.62
N LYS A 48 116.41 15.57 30.78
CA LYS A 48 115.81 14.24 30.56
C LYS A 48 114.62 13.99 31.51
N GLU A 49 114.70 14.42 32.76
CA GLU A 49 113.59 14.35 33.72
C GLU A 49 112.43 15.28 33.35
N ALA A 50 112.71 16.50 32.87
CA ALA A 50 111.68 17.43 32.41
C ALA A 50 110.99 16.95 31.13
N GLU A 51 111.74 16.35 30.20
CA GLU A 51 111.19 15.72 28.99
C GLU A 51 110.38 14.47 29.33
N ALA A 52 110.84 13.63 30.26
CA ALA A 52 110.08 12.47 30.74
C ALA A 52 108.77 12.88 31.43
N LYS A 53 108.79 13.96 32.23
CA LYS A 53 107.57 14.52 32.86
C LYS A 53 106.61 15.06 31.80
N LYS A 54 107.09 15.82 30.81
CA LYS A 54 106.25 16.28 29.68
C LYS A 54 105.67 15.13 28.88
N ALA A 55 106.46 14.10 28.57
CA ALA A 55 105.98 12.91 27.86
C ALA A 55 104.94 12.12 28.66
N LEU A 56 105.03 12.10 29.99
CA LEU A 56 104.00 11.53 30.86
C LEU A 56 102.73 12.39 30.87
N GLU A 57 102.85 13.71 31.01
CA GLU A 57 101.71 14.65 30.93
C GLU A 57 100.97 14.56 29.58
N ASP A 58 101.70 14.47 28.47
CA ASP A 58 101.11 14.33 27.14
C ASP A 58 100.43 12.97 26.96
N ARG A 59 101.01 11.90 27.52
CA ARG A 59 100.35 10.58 27.54
C ARG A 59 99.08 10.61 28.38
N GLU A 60 99.11 11.19 29.57
CA GLU A 60 97.94 11.34 30.44
C GLU A 60 96.84 12.15 29.74
N ARG A 61 97.17 13.30 29.15
CA ARG A 61 96.23 14.10 28.34
C ARG A 61 95.63 13.29 27.21
N SER A 62 96.43 12.52 26.47
CA SER A 62 95.92 11.68 25.38
C SER A 62 94.96 10.59 25.85
N VAL A 63 95.20 10.01 27.05
CA VAL A 63 94.32 9.00 27.64
C VAL A 63 93.02 9.64 28.11
N PHE A 64 93.08 10.80 28.76
CA PHE A 64 91.90 11.57 29.15
C PHE A 64 91.06 12.01 27.95
N GLU A 65 91.68 12.52 26.88
CA GLU A 65 90.96 12.89 25.66
C GLU A 65 90.29 11.68 24.98
N LYS A 66 90.98 10.53 24.94
CA LYS A 66 90.40 9.28 24.41
C LYS A 66 89.23 8.80 25.28
N ALA A 67 89.36 8.87 26.60
CA ALA A 67 88.30 8.52 27.54
C ALA A 67 87.10 9.46 27.42
N GLU A 68 87.31 10.77 27.27
CA GLU A 68 86.23 11.74 27.04
C GLU A 68 85.52 11.49 25.71
N ARG A 69 86.25 11.25 24.63
CA ARG A 69 85.64 10.92 23.32
C ARG A 69 84.82 9.64 23.41
N ALA A 70 85.36 8.59 24.02
CA ALA A 70 84.63 7.34 24.23
C ALA A 70 83.35 7.57 25.04
N ARG A 71 83.43 8.36 26.12
CA ARG A 71 82.26 8.73 26.94
C ARG A 71 81.20 9.47 26.13
N ARG A 72 81.58 10.50 25.36
CA ARG A 72 80.64 11.24 24.50
C ARG A 72 79.97 10.34 23.47
N THR A 73 80.72 9.45 22.81
CA THR A 73 80.14 8.51 21.83
C THR A 73 79.16 7.52 22.47
N MET A 74 79.40 7.09 23.71
CA MET A 74 78.48 6.24 24.46
C MET A 74 77.21 7.00 24.86
N GLU A 75 77.36 8.22 25.37
CA GLU A 75 76.22 9.09 25.73
C GLU A 75 75.36 9.42 24.49
N GLU A 76 75.96 9.72 23.34
CA GLU A 76 75.25 9.94 22.06
C GLU A 76 74.53 8.67 21.59
N ALA A 77 75.17 7.50 21.69
CA ALA A 77 74.56 6.23 21.32
C ALA A 77 73.38 5.87 22.24
N GLU A 78 73.47 6.15 23.54
CA GLU A 78 72.38 5.96 24.50
C GLU A 78 71.22 6.93 24.23
N GLN A 79 71.49 8.20 23.95
CA GLN A 79 70.48 9.18 23.56
C GLN A 79 69.78 8.77 22.26
N ALA A 80 70.51 8.29 21.25
CA ALA A 80 69.93 7.80 20.01
C ALA A 80 69.00 6.59 20.25
N ARG A 81 69.40 5.65 21.11
CA ARG A 81 68.55 4.50 21.49
C ARG A 81 67.30 4.93 22.26
N GLN A 82 67.39 5.91 23.16
CA GLN A 82 66.23 6.44 23.88
C GLN A 82 65.28 7.17 22.93
N ALA A 83 65.79 8.01 22.04
CA ALA A 83 64.99 8.70 21.02
C ALA A 83 64.28 7.71 20.09
N GLU A 84 64.95 6.63 19.68
CA GLU A 84 64.34 5.58 18.88
C GLU A 84 63.23 4.84 19.64
N LYS A 85 63.42 4.53 20.92
CA LYS A 85 62.38 3.92 21.77
C LYS A 85 61.13 4.80 21.86
N VAL A 86 61.31 6.11 22.07
CA VAL A 86 60.19 7.06 22.11
C VAL A 86 59.49 7.16 20.74
N ARG A 87 60.27 7.17 19.64
CA ARG A 87 59.70 7.15 18.28
C ARG A 87 58.90 5.88 18.00
N ARG A 88 59.38 4.71 18.41
CA ARG A 88 58.66 3.45 18.24
C ARG A 88 57.38 3.42 19.09
N ALA A 89 57.46 3.84 20.35
CA ALA A 89 56.30 3.91 21.23
C ALA A 89 55.20 4.85 20.68
N SER A 90 55.58 6.05 20.23
CA SER A 90 54.63 6.99 19.63
C SER A 90 54.05 6.50 18.30
N ALA A 91 54.83 5.82 17.46
CA ALA A 91 54.32 5.21 16.22
C ALA A 91 53.35 4.05 16.50
N GLU A 92 53.58 3.26 17.55
CA GLU A 92 52.64 2.22 17.98
C GLU A 92 51.35 2.81 18.54
N GLU A 93 51.43 3.89 19.32
CA GLU A 93 50.26 4.60 19.83
C GLU A 93 49.43 5.22 18.70
N GLN A 94 50.07 5.84 17.71
CA GLN A 94 49.40 6.36 16.51
C GLN A 94 48.68 5.24 15.74
N ARG A 95 49.34 4.10 15.53
CA ARG A 95 48.70 2.94 14.87
C ARG A 95 47.50 2.42 15.65
N ARG A 96 47.58 2.37 16.98
CA ARG A 96 46.44 1.98 17.83
C ARG A 96 45.30 3.00 17.72
N ALA A 97 45.62 4.30 17.73
CA ALA A 97 44.62 5.35 17.55
C ALA A 97 43.94 5.29 16.18
N GLU A 98 44.68 5.06 15.10
CA GLU A 98 44.15 4.87 13.75
C GLU A 98 43.26 3.62 13.67
N GLN A 99 43.66 2.50 14.28
CA GLN A 99 42.83 1.29 14.32
C GLN A 99 41.53 1.51 15.08
N LEU A 100 41.56 2.21 16.22
CA LEU A 100 40.36 2.57 16.98
C LEU A 100 39.47 3.54 16.19
N ALA A 101 40.06 4.53 15.51
CA ALA A 101 39.32 5.45 14.65
C ALA A 101 38.65 4.71 13.48
N ALA A 102 39.36 3.77 12.84
CA ALA A 102 38.81 2.93 11.79
C ALA A 102 37.65 2.05 12.30
N GLN A 103 37.82 1.41 13.46
CA GLN A 103 36.76 0.60 14.08
C GLN A 103 35.53 1.45 14.42
N ASN A 104 35.72 2.62 15.03
CA ASN A 104 34.64 3.54 15.35
C ASN A 104 33.91 4.03 14.09
N SER A 105 34.65 4.34 13.02
CA SER A 105 34.06 4.75 11.74
C SER A 105 33.23 3.62 11.11
N SER A 106 33.71 2.37 11.20
CA SER A 106 32.98 1.21 10.68
C SER A 106 31.71 0.95 11.49
N MET A 107 31.77 1.08 12.82
CA MET A 107 30.60 0.97 13.69
C MET A 107 29.57 2.06 13.39
N ALA A 108 30.00 3.31 13.24
CA ALA A 108 29.12 4.42 12.90
C ALA A 108 28.43 4.21 11.53
N GLN A 109 29.17 3.76 10.51
CA GLN A 109 28.59 3.44 9.20
C GLN A 109 27.59 2.28 9.27
N PHE A 110 27.87 1.26 10.08
CA PHE A 110 26.94 0.15 10.28
C PHE A 110 25.65 0.61 10.96
N GLU A 111 25.75 1.43 12.01
CA GLU A 111 24.58 2.00 12.67
C GLU A 111 23.76 2.91 11.75
N GLU A 112 24.42 3.71 10.93
CA GLU A 112 23.75 4.57 9.95
C GLU A 112 23.00 3.74 8.91
N ARG A 113 23.63 2.69 8.36
CA ARG A 113 22.97 1.76 7.43
C ARG A 113 21.78 1.06 8.09
N ARG A 114 21.95 0.62 9.34
CA ARG A 114 20.88 -0.01 10.11
C ARG A 114 19.70 0.94 10.32
N ARG A 115 19.95 2.18 10.76
CA ARG A 115 18.90 3.21 10.93
C ARG A 115 18.21 3.53 9.60
N ALA A 116 18.97 3.61 8.50
CA ALA A 116 18.41 3.85 7.17
C ALA A 116 17.54 2.68 6.69
N GLU A 117 17.93 1.44 6.96
CA GLU A 117 17.11 0.26 6.64
C GLU A 117 15.85 0.16 7.51
N GLU A 118 15.96 0.43 8.82
CA GLU A 118 14.81 0.49 9.72
C GLU A 118 13.83 1.59 9.27
N ALA A 119 14.33 2.79 8.95
CA ALA A 119 13.51 3.87 8.41
C ALA A 119 12.83 3.51 7.08
N LYS A 120 13.52 2.79 6.18
CA LYS A 120 12.92 2.28 4.94
C LYS A 120 11.82 1.26 5.21
N LYS A 121 12.01 0.34 6.16
CA LYS A 121 11.00 -0.65 6.56
C LYS A 121 9.78 0.02 7.17
N GLU A 122 9.99 1.00 8.08
CA GLU A 122 8.89 1.78 8.65
C GLU A 122 8.14 2.58 7.59
N ALA A 123 8.85 3.22 6.66
CA ALA A 123 8.22 3.96 5.56
C ALA A 123 7.39 3.03 4.66
N ALA A 124 7.90 1.83 4.34
CA ALA A 124 7.17 0.83 3.58
C ALA A 124 5.91 0.36 4.32
N ALA A 125 6.01 0.06 5.61
CA ALA A 125 4.87 -0.34 6.44
C ALA A 125 3.81 0.77 6.55
N ARG A 126 4.23 2.02 6.71
CA ARG A 126 3.31 3.18 6.70
C ARG A 126 2.65 3.36 5.35
N ALA A 127 3.38 3.20 4.25
CA ALA A 127 2.83 3.29 2.90
C ALA A 127 1.82 2.17 2.61
N GLU A 128 2.10 0.94 3.04
CA GLU A 128 1.17 -0.18 2.94
C GLU A 128 -0.11 0.07 3.75
N LYS A 129 0.04 0.51 5.00
CA LYS A 129 -1.10 0.87 5.85
C LYS A 129 -1.95 1.97 5.22
N ALA A 130 -1.33 3.03 4.70
CA ALA A 130 -2.04 4.11 4.01
C ALA A 130 -2.78 3.63 2.75
N ARG A 131 -2.20 2.69 1.99
CA ARG A 131 -2.87 2.06 0.84
C ARG A 131 -4.07 1.23 1.27
N ALA A 132 -3.93 0.43 2.34
CA ALA A 132 -5.03 -0.36 2.88
C ALA A 132 -6.17 0.53 3.42
N GLU A 133 -5.84 1.64 4.09
CA GLU A 133 -6.82 2.63 4.55
C GLU A 133 -7.53 3.32 3.38
N ALA A 134 -6.80 3.69 2.32
CA ALA A 134 -7.38 4.27 1.11
C ALA A 134 -8.32 3.28 0.39
N GLU A 135 -7.93 1.99 0.31
CA GLU A 135 -8.77 0.94 -0.27
C GLU A 135 -10.04 0.71 0.56
N ALA A 136 -9.91 0.68 1.90
CA ALA A 136 -11.05 0.56 2.80
C ALA A 136 -12.01 1.75 2.66
N PHE A 137 -11.47 2.97 2.56
CA PHE A 137 -12.26 4.17 2.34
C PHE A 137 -12.99 4.13 0.98
N ALA A 138 -12.29 3.75 -0.09
CA ALA A 138 -12.90 3.61 -1.42
C ALA A 138 -14.02 2.57 -1.44
N LYS A 139 -13.86 1.43 -0.74
CA LYS A 139 -14.93 0.43 -0.57
C LYS A 139 -16.13 1.00 0.19
N GLN A 140 -15.87 1.76 1.26
CA GLN A 140 -16.94 2.39 2.03
C GLN A 140 -17.70 3.44 1.20
N GLU A 141 -17.00 4.26 0.42
CA GLU A 141 -17.61 5.24 -0.46
C GLU A 141 -18.43 4.58 -1.58
N ALA A 142 -17.90 3.52 -2.20
CA ALA A 142 -18.64 2.73 -3.19
C ALA A 142 -19.91 2.09 -2.60
N ALA A 143 -19.83 1.57 -1.37
CA ALA A 143 -20.98 1.02 -0.67
C ALA A 143 -22.04 2.09 -0.34
N LYS A 144 -21.62 3.30 0.07
CA LYS A 144 -22.52 4.43 0.26
C LYS A 144 -23.23 4.82 -1.03
N ARG A 145 -22.48 5.00 -2.12
CA ARG A 145 -23.06 5.33 -3.44
C ARG A 145 -24.06 4.27 -3.90
N LEU A 146 -23.76 2.99 -3.70
CA LEU A 146 -24.70 1.91 -4.01
C LEU A 146 -25.97 2.01 -3.17
N ASN A 147 -25.85 2.30 -1.87
CA ASN A 147 -27.00 2.49 -1.00
C ASN A 147 -27.86 3.68 -1.46
N ASP A 148 -27.23 4.82 -1.75
CA ASP A 148 -27.92 6.02 -2.25
C ASP A 148 -28.66 5.72 -3.57
N LEU A 149 -28.05 4.98 -4.49
CA LEU A 149 -28.69 4.52 -5.73
C LEU A 149 -29.86 3.56 -5.46
N THR A 150 -29.75 2.66 -4.49
CA THR A 150 -30.87 1.77 -4.14
C THR A 150 -32.01 2.52 -3.44
N SER A 151 -31.70 3.55 -2.65
CA SER A 151 -32.70 4.39 -2.00
C SER A 151 -33.48 5.20 -3.04
N THR A 152 -32.78 5.84 -3.98
CA THR A 152 -33.41 6.61 -5.06
C THR A 152 -34.30 5.73 -5.95
N CYS A 153 -33.86 4.53 -6.31
CA CYS A 153 -34.67 3.58 -7.05
C CYS A 153 -35.94 3.14 -6.27
N ALA A 154 -35.82 2.93 -4.95
CA ALA A 154 -36.97 2.60 -4.12
C ALA A 154 -37.98 3.77 -4.04
N ASP A 155 -37.49 5.00 -3.99
CA ASP A 155 -38.34 6.20 -3.96
C ASP A 155 -39.01 6.46 -5.32
N GLU A 156 -38.32 6.22 -6.44
CA GLU A 156 -38.92 6.26 -7.78
C GLU A 156 -40.05 5.24 -7.93
N HIS A 157 -39.83 3.99 -7.47
CA HIS A 157 -40.89 2.98 -7.48
C HIS A 157 -42.09 3.36 -6.62
N ARG A 158 -41.88 4.01 -5.47
CA ARG A 158 -42.97 4.54 -4.65
C ARG A 158 -43.72 5.65 -5.35
N LEU A 159 -43.00 6.60 -5.95
CA LEU A 159 -43.61 7.72 -6.68
C LEU A 159 -44.44 7.22 -7.85
N ASN A 160 -43.90 6.30 -8.65
CA ASN A 160 -44.63 5.70 -9.77
C ASN A 160 -45.89 4.95 -9.28
N GLY A 161 -45.81 4.24 -8.16
CA GLY A 161 -46.99 3.62 -7.55
C GLY A 161 -48.07 4.63 -7.15
N VAL A 162 -47.69 5.77 -6.57
CA VAL A 162 -48.63 6.85 -6.23
C VAL A 162 -49.25 7.47 -7.49
N MET A 163 -48.45 7.72 -8.53
CA MET A 163 -48.92 8.26 -9.80
C MET A 163 -49.93 7.33 -10.48
N GLU A 164 -49.64 6.03 -10.54
CA GLU A 164 -50.58 5.03 -11.10
C GLU A 164 -51.90 4.96 -10.31
N GLU A 165 -51.84 5.11 -8.98
CA GLU A 165 -53.05 5.17 -8.15
C GLU A 165 -53.88 6.44 -8.41
N GLU A 166 -53.22 7.58 -8.60
CA GLU A 166 -53.89 8.85 -8.96
C GLU A 166 -54.53 8.76 -10.35
N GLU A 167 -53.83 8.20 -11.34
CA GLU A 167 -54.38 7.97 -12.69
C GLU A 167 -55.63 7.08 -12.64
N LYS A 168 -55.60 6.01 -11.84
CA LYS A 168 -56.77 5.13 -11.65
C LYS A 168 -57.95 5.87 -11.02
N ARG A 169 -57.70 6.74 -10.03
CA ARG A 169 -58.75 7.56 -9.40
C ARG A 169 -59.34 8.55 -10.40
N GLN A 170 -58.52 9.27 -11.14
CA GLN A 170 -58.97 10.21 -12.17
C GLN A 170 -59.74 9.50 -13.28
N ALA A 171 -59.29 8.33 -13.72
CA ALA A 171 -60.01 7.52 -14.71
C ALA A 171 -61.39 7.07 -14.20
N ALA A 172 -61.49 6.65 -12.93
CA ALA A 172 -62.76 6.28 -12.31
C ALA A 172 -63.71 7.47 -12.14
N GLU A 173 -63.19 8.64 -11.77
CA GLU A 173 -63.96 9.89 -11.69
C GLU A 173 -64.46 10.34 -13.07
N ALA A 174 -63.61 10.27 -14.09
CA ALA A 174 -63.98 10.56 -15.48
C ALA A 174 -65.05 9.58 -16.00
N GLU A 175 -64.95 8.29 -15.69
CA GLU A 175 -65.98 7.31 -16.05
C GLU A 175 -67.32 7.61 -15.35
N LYS A 176 -67.27 8.01 -14.07
CA LYS A 176 -68.46 8.41 -13.32
C LYS A 176 -69.13 9.65 -13.95
N LEU A 177 -68.35 10.67 -14.30
CA LEU A 177 -68.86 11.86 -14.98
C LEU A 177 -69.51 11.52 -16.33
N ARG A 178 -68.88 10.64 -17.13
CA ARG A 178 -69.48 10.17 -18.40
C ARG A 178 -70.80 9.43 -18.18
N LYS A 179 -70.94 8.66 -17.10
CA LYS A 179 -72.22 8.00 -16.76
C LYS A 179 -73.27 9.01 -16.36
N GLU A 180 -72.94 9.98 -15.53
CA GLU A 180 -73.85 11.05 -15.13
C GLU A 180 -74.28 11.92 -16.32
N GLU A 181 -73.39 12.21 -17.27
CA GLU A 181 -73.71 12.90 -18.51
C GLU A 181 -74.69 12.12 -19.37
N ARG A 182 -74.46 10.81 -19.57
CA ARG A 182 -75.43 9.95 -20.29
C ARG A 182 -76.79 9.92 -19.62
N GLU A 183 -76.84 9.82 -18.29
CA GLU A 183 -78.11 9.86 -17.56
C GLU A 183 -78.82 11.21 -17.70
N ARG A 184 -78.08 12.32 -17.77
CA ARG A 184 -78.65 13.65 -18.02
C ARG A 184 -79.16 13.77 -19.45
N GLU A 185 -78.39 13.31 -20.43
CA GLU A 185 -78.78 13.26 -21.83
C GLU A 185 -80.04 12.41 -22.03
N GLU A 186 -80.12 11.23 -21.41
CA GLU A 186 -81.32 10.38 -21.45
C GLU A 186 -82.54 11.06 -20.83
N LYS A 187 -82.38 11.79 -19.72
CA LYS A 187 -83.47 12.55 -19.09
C LYS A 187 -83.94 13.68 -20.00
N LEU A 188 -83.01 14.42 -20.61
CA LEU A 188 -83.33 15.49 -21.55
C LEU A 188 -83.99 14.94 -22.82
N ALA A 189 -83.51 13.82 -23.35
CA ALA A 189 -84.11 13.13 -24.50
C ALA A 189 -85.55 12.69 -24.19
N LYS A 190 -85.79 12.07 -23.04
CA LYS A 190 -87.14 11.68 -22.60
C LYS A 190 -88.06 12.91 -22.43
N GLN A 191 -87.53 14.01 -21.91
CA GLN A 191 -88.28 15.26 -21.80
C GLN A 191 -88.61 15.84 -23.18
N ALA A 192 -87.66 15.85 -24.11
CA ALA A 192 -87.86 16.30 -25.48
C ALA A 192 -88.88 15.43 -26.22
N GLU A 193 -88.81 14.10 -26.10
CA GLU A 193 -89.81 13.18 -26.66
C GLU A 193 -91.20 13.41 -26.07
N ALA A 194 -91.30 13.66 -24.77
CA ALA A 194 -92.58 13.97 -24.12
C ALA A 194 -93.17 15.29 -24.63
N MET A 195 -92.34 16.33 -24.82
CA MET A 195 -92.77 17.59 -25.42
C MET A 195 -93.22 17.41 -26.87
N GLN A 196 -92.46 16.66 -27.69
CA GLN A 196 -92.84 16.37 -29.07
C GLN A 196 -94.15 15.59 -29.15
N LYS A 197 -94.36 14.58 -28.28
CA LYS A 197 -95.62 13.83 -28.20
C LYS A 197 -96.79 14.76 -27.84
N PHE A 198 -96.59 15.65 -26.87
CA PHE A 198 -97.61 16.61 -26.47
C PHE A 198 -97.96 17.59 -27.61
N GLU A 199 -96.96 18.16 -28.29
CA GLU A 199 -97.16 19.05 -29.45
C GLU A 199 -97.87 18.33 -30.59
N TYR A 200 -97.49 17.08 -30.86
CA TYR A 200 -98.11 16.23 -31.86
C TYR A 200 -99.59 15.94 -31.53
N GLU A 201 -99.90 15.61 -30.28
CA GLU A 201 -101.28 15.44 -29.83
C GLU A 201 -102.09 16.74 -29.92
N GLN A 202 -101.50 17.89 -29.60
CA GLN A 202 -102.15 19.20 -29.75
C GLN A 202 -102.41 19.54 -31.22
N MET A 203 -101.47 19.22 -32.13
CA MET A 203 -101.66 19.37 -33.58
C MET A 203 -102.83 18.51 -34.04
N LEU A 204 -102.84 17.21 -33.69
CA LEU A 204 -103.93 16.30 -34.04
C LEU A 204 -105.28 16.82 -33.53
N ARG A 205 -105.36 17.39 -32.32
CA ARG A 205 -106.59 17.96 -31.78
C ARG A 205 -107.11 19.16 -32.59
N ARG A 206 -106.23 19.93 -33.23
CA ARG A 206 -106.59 21.11 -34.06
C ARG A 206 -107.00 20.73 -35.49
N MET A 207 -106.61 19.56 -35.97
CA MET A 207 -106.97 19.08 -37.31
C MET A 207 -108.40 18.52 -37.35
N SER A 208 -109.06 18.66 -38.50
CA SER A 208 -110.40 18.08 -38.71
C SER A 208 -110.34 16.54 -38.71
N ALA A 209 -111.50 15.87 -38.62
CA ALA A 209 -111.54 14.39 -38.57
C ALA A 209 -110.99 13.74 -39.85
N GLU A 210 -111.25 14.33 -41.01
CA GLU A 210 -110.78 13.85 -42.31
C GLU A 210 -109.27 14.05 -42.49
N GLU A 211 -108.76 15.23 -42.11
CA GLU A 211 -107.32 15.53 -42.18
C GLU A 211 -106.50 14.68 -41.20
N ARG A 212 -107.04 14.39 -40.01
CA ARG A 212 -106.40 13.46 -39.05
C ARG A 212 -106.25 12.06 -39.61
N ALA A 213 -107.29 11.52 -40.25
CA ALA A 213 -107.26 10.18 -40.82
C ALA A 213 -106.22 10.07 -41.96
N ALA A 214 -106.18 11.07 -42.84
CA ALA A 214 -105.19 11.14 -43.92
C ALA A 214 -103.75 11.28 -43.38
N PHE A 215 -103.53 12.10 -42.34
CA PHE A 215 -102.23 12.30 -41.74
C PHE A 215 -101.71 11.06 -41.00
N LEU A 216 -102.56 10.35 -40.25
CA LEU A 216 -102.18 9.09 -39.60
C LEU A 216 -101.90 7.98 -40.63
N ALA A 217 -102.65 7.93 -41.74
CA ALA A 217 -102.37 6.99 -42.83
C ALA A 217 -101.02 7.27 -43.49
N LYS A 218 -100.73 8.54 -43.79
CA LYS A 218 -99.43 8.95 -44.36
C LYS A 218 -98.26 8.66 -43.43
N LYS A 219 -98.42 8.93 -42.12
CA LYS A 219 -97.39 8.60 -41.12
C LYS A 219 -97.15 7.09 -41.01
N ALA A 220 -98.21 6.28 -41.08
CA ALA A 220 -98.08 4.82 -41.06
C ALA A 220 -97.36 4.29 -42.33
N GLU A 221 -97.57 4.92 -43.48
CA GLU A 221 -96.82 4.62 -44.71
C GLU A 221 -95.34 5.04 -44.59
N GLU A 222 -95.06 6.25 -44.08
CA GLU A 222 -93.69 6.74 -43.84
C GLU A 222 -92.93 5.86 -42.82
N GLU A 223 -93.57 5.45 -41.72
CA GLU A 223 -92.97 4.53 -40.73
C GLU A 223 -92.70 3.14 -41.33
N ARG A 224 -93.56 2.64 -42.22
CA ARG A 224 -93.32 1.39 -42.94
C ARG A 224 -92.14 1.48 -43.89
N LEU A 225 -92.05 2.56 -44.67
CA LEU A 225 -90.93 2.80 -45.57
C LEU A 225 -89.59 2.90 -44.81
N MET A 226 -89.56 3.64 -43.69
CA MET A 226 -88.36 3.73 -42.85
C MET A 226 -87.97 2.37 -42.22
N ALA A 227 -88.95 1.55 -41.84
CA ALA A 227 -88.70 0.21 -41.33
C ALA A 227 -88.14 -0.74 -42.42
N GLU A 228 -88.66 -0.64 -43.65
CA GLU A 228 -88.16 -1.40 -44.81
C GLU A 228 -86.75 -0.97 -45.22
N GLU A 229 -86.45 0.33 -45.21
CA GLU A 229 -85.11 0.86 -45.46
C GLU A 229 -84.10 0.43 -44.38
N ALA A 230 -84.48 0.51 -43.10
CA ALA A 230 -83.65 0.04 -42.00
C ALA A 230 -83.38 -1.47 -42.08
N ALA A 231 -84.38 -2.27 -42.49
CA ALA A 231 -84.22 -3.71 -42.70
C ALA A 231 -83.29 -4.01 -43.89
N ARG A 232 -83.36 -3.23 -44.97
CA ARG A 232 -82.44 -3.35 -46.11
C ARG A 232 -81.00 -3.02 -45.72
N ILE A 233 -80.78 -1.94 -44.98
CA ILE A 233 -79.44 -1.55 -44.51
C ILE A 233 -78.85 -2.64 -43.62
N LYS A 234 -79.62 -3.16 -42.65
CA LYS A 234 -79.17 -4.27 -41.81
C LYS A 234 -78.84 -5.52 -42.60
N ALA A 235 -79.69 -5.89 -43.58
CA ALA A 235 -79.44 -7.03 -44.44
C ALA A 235 -78.17 -6.85 -45.30
N GLU A 236 -77.89 -5.62 -45.76
CA GLU A 236 -76.68 -5.30 -46.52
C GLU A 236 -75.42 -5.34 -45.63
N GLU A 237 -75.48 -4.82 -44.41
CA GLU A 237 -74.38 -4.89 -43.43
C GLU A 237 -74.07 -6.34 -43.02
N GLU A 238 -75.11 -7.15 -42.75
CA GLU A 238 -74.95 -8.58 -42.47
C GLU A 238 -74.38 -9.33 -43.68
N ALA A 239 -74.82 -9.01 -44.90
CA ALA A 239 -74.26 -9.59 -46.13
C ALA A 239 -72.78 -9.21 -46.34
N ARG A 240 -72.39 -7.96 -46.02
CA ARG A 240 -71.00 -7.51 -46.06
C ARG A 240 -70.13 -8.24 -45.02
N LEU A 241 -70.62 -8.38 -43.79
CA LEU A 241 -69.92 -9.13 -42.74
C LEU A 241 -69.78 -10.62 -43.10
N ALA A 242 -70.81 -11.22 -43.70
CA ALA A 242 -70.74 -12.60 -44.20
C ALA A 242 -69.76 -12.77 -45.36
N ALA A 243 -69.68 -11.79 -46.27
CA ALA A 243 -68.70 -11.79 -47.37
C ALA A 243 -67.26 -11.66 -46.87
N ILE A 244 -67.01 -10.81 -45.86
CA ILE A 244 -65.70 -10.69 -45.21
C ILE A 244 -65.33 -12.01 -44.51
N ALA A 245 -66.25 -12.61 -43.76
CA ALA A 245 -66.03 -13.91 -43.12
C ALA A 245 -65.78 -15.05 -44.13
N ALA A 246 -66.48 -15.06 -45.27
CA ALA A 246 -66.27 -16.03 -46.34
C ALA A 246 -64.92 -15.84 -47.04
N ALA A 247 -64.48 -14.59 -47.25
CA ALA A 247 -63.17 -14.27 -47.79
C ALA A 247 -62.04 -14.71 -46.83
N GLU A 248 -62.20 -14.52 -45.52
CA GLU A 248 -61.25 -15.01 -44.51
C GLU A 248 -61.20 -16.54 -44.43
N ALA A 249 -62.34 -17.23 -44.58
CA ALA A 249 -62.38 -18.69 -44.64
C ALA A 249 -61.72 -19.26 -45.91
N ALA A 250 -61.83 -18.57 -47.05
CA ALA A 250 -61.16 -18.94 -48.29
C ALA A 250 -59.65 -18.62 -48.30
N ALA A 251 -59.22 -17.60 -47.54
CA ALA A 251 -57.82 -17.21 -47.39
C ALA A 251 -57.02 -18.08 -46.39
N ARG A 252 -57.67 -18.99 -45.65
CA ARG A 252 -56.96 -19.98 -44.84
C ARG A 252 -56.26 -21.01 -45.75
N PRO A 253 -54.93 -21.10 -45.77
CA PRO A 253 -54.24 -22.09 -46.59
C PRO A 253 -54.61 -23.49 -46.08
N ARG A 254 -55.11 -24.35 -46.97
CA ARG A 254 -55.18 -25.81 -46.77
C ARG A 254 -53.76 -26.37 -46.71
N SER A 255 -53.05 -26.13 -45.62
CA SER A 255 -51.73 -26.69 -45.36
C SER A 255 -51.86 -27.99 -44.57
N LEU A 256 -51.64 -29.09 -45.30
CA LEU A 256 -50.94 -30.30 -44.85
C LEU A 256 -51.75 -31.37 -44.06
N MET A 257 -52.15 -32.39 -44.82
CA MET A 257 -51.79 -33.81 -44.64
C MET A 257 -51.62 -34.33 -43.19
N ARG A 258 -52.48 -35.28 -42.79
CA ARG A 258 -52.08 -36.70 -42.61
C ARG A 258 -53.27 -37.66 -42.38
N PRO A 259 -53.35 -38.80 -43.08
CA PRO A 259 -54.17 -39.95 -42.70
C PRO A 259 -53.34 -40.90 -41.81
N LEU A 260 -53.95 -41.58 -40.84
CA LEU A 260 -53.56 -42.92 -40.37
C LEU A 260 -54.49 -43.45 -39.24
N SER A 261 -54.89 -44.71 -39.43
CA SER A 261 -55.24 -45.77 -38.46
C SER A 261 -56.49 -45.65 -37.55
N LEU A 262 -57.55 -46.35 -37.99
CA LEU A 262 -58.23 -47.47 -37.30
C LEU A 262 -57.71 -47.88 -35.89
N LEU A 263 -58.46 -47.56 -34.83
CA LEU A 263 -59.29 -48.48 -34.01
C LEU A 263 -59.63 -47.85 -32.63
N PRO A 264 -60.78 -48.23 -32.03
CA PRO A 264 -61.46 -47.48 -30.97
C PRO A 264 -61.14 -48.03 -29.58
N ARG A 265 -61.34 -47.20 -28.54
CA ARG A 265 -61.89 -47.61 -27.24
C ARG A 265 -62.04 -46.44 -26.27
N SER A 266 -63.23 -46.40 -25.66
CA SER A 266 -63.60 -45.73 -24.40
C SER A 266 -63.38 -44.20 -24.35
N SER A 267 -64.30 -43.36 -23.89
CA SER A 267 -65.49 -43.56 -23.06
C SER A 267 -66.09 -42.16 -22.84
N ALA A 268 -67.40 -42.14 -22.58
CA ALA A 268 -68.14 -41.03 -21.95
C ALA A 268 -68.22 -39.74 -22.81
N ALA A 269 -69.34 -39.50 -23.48
CA ALA A 269 -70.58 -38.99 -22.88
C ALA A 269 -70.42 -37.59 -22.28
N ALA A 270 -71.17 -36.66 -22.89
CA ALA A 270 -71.81 -35.50 -22.28
C ALA A 270 -70.92 -34.42 -21.64
N ALA A 271 -70.85 -33.26 -22.29
CA ALA A 271 -71.08 -31.97 -21.64
C ALA A 271 -71.31 -30.88 -22.70
N ALA A 272 -72.52 -30.86 -23.25
CA ALA A 272 -73.14 -29.61 -23.64
C ALA A 272 -73.71 -28.93 -22.38
N ALA A 273 -73.90 -27.62 -22.46
CA ALA A 273 -74.51 -26.70 -21.49
C ALA A 273 -73.57 -26.10 -20.43
N ALA A 274 -72.98 -24.94 -20.79
CA ALA A 274 -72.63 -23.90 -19.84
C ALA A 274 -73.63 -22.75 -20.02
N ALA A 275 -74.67 -22.75 -19.18
CA ALA A 275 -75.51 -21.59 -18.93
C ALA A 275 -75.85 -21.55 -17.43
N ALA A 276 -75.57 -20.38 -16.86
CA ALA A 276 -76.12 -19.81 -15.64
C ALA A 276 -75.64 -20.32 -14.26
N ALA A 277 -75.37 -19.29 -13.45
CA ALA A 277 -75.47 -19.20 -12.01
C ALA A 277 -74.29 -19.69 -11.16
N GLY A 278 -73.57 -18.71 -10.62
CA GLY A 278 -73.67 -18.51 -9.18
C GLY A 278 -72.41 -18.79 -8.37
N GLY A 279 -71.76 -17.70 -7.96
CA GLY A 279 -71.51 -17.50 -6.54
C GLY A 279 -70.16 -17.93 -5.99
N ALA A 280 -69.64 -17.03 -5.16
CA ALA A 280 -68.76 -17.28 -4.02
C ALA A 280 -67.28 -17.60 -4.32
N GLY A 281 -66.48 -16.52 -4.33
CA GLY A 281 -65.40 -16.30 -3.37
C GLY A 281 -64.39 -17.44 -3.15
N ALA A 282 -63.21 -17.30 -3.75
CA ALA A 282 -62.02 -18.02 -3.32
C ALA A 282 -60.87 -17.04 -3.06
N LYS A 283 -60.54 -16.90 -1.76
CA LYS A 283 -59.29 -16.31 -1.26
C LYS A 283 -58.11 -17.12 -1.80
N VAL A 284 -57.21 -16.48 -2.53
CA VAL A 284 -55.90 -17.04 -2.88
C VAL A 284 -54.92 -16.71 -1.76
N GLY A 285 -54.59 -17.72 -0.95
CA GLY A 285 -53.55 -17.66 0.07
C GLY A 285 -52.57 -18.82 -0.14
N ALA A 286 -51.63 -18.67 -1.07
CA ALA A 286 -50.56 -19.65 -1.29
C ALA A 286 -49.24 -19.14 -0.69
N LYS A 287 -48.99 -19.52 0.57
CA LYS A 287 -47.66 -19.48 1.20
C LYS A 287 -46.77 -20.53 0.52
N LYS A 288 -45.83 -20.09 -0.32
CA LYS A 288 -44.75 -20.92 -0.86
C LYS A 288 -43.59 -20.92 0.14
N LYS A 289 -43.51 -21.94 1.01
CA LYS A 289 -42.32 -22.22 1.81
C LYS A 289 -41.27 -22.90 0.93
N GLY A 290 -40.10 -22.26 0.81
CA GLY A 290 -38.88 -22.89 0.31
C GLY A 290 -38.26 -23.81 1.36
N GLY A 291 -37.58 -24.85 0.90
CA GLY A 291 -36.84 -25.77 1.76
C GLY A 291 -36.41 -27.05 1.04
N GLY A 292 -35.57 -26.93 0.00
CA GLY A 292 -34.72 -28.04 -0.44
C GLY A 292 -33.50 -28.13 0.49
N LEU A 293 -33.23 -29.28 1.13
CA LEU A 293 -32.48 -30.42 0.60
C LEU A 293 -31.08 -30.01 0.09
N PHE A 294 -30.04 -30.21 0.91
CA PHE A 294 -29.00 -31.24 0.67
C PHE A 294 -27.89 -31.19 1.74
N SER A 295 -27.59 -32.33 2.36
CA SER A 295 -26.32 -32.61 3.07
C SER A 295 -25.27 -33.09 2.05
N PRO A 296 -23.95 -33.11 2.37
CA PRO A 296 -23.40 -34.36 2.94
C PRO A 296 -22.15 -34.26 3.87
N ARG A 297 -22.07 -35.28 4.74
CA ARG A 297 -20.93 -36.11 5.20
C ARG A 297 -19.55 -35.54 5.63
N LYS A 298 -19.25 -35.89 6.90
CA LYS A 298 -18.01 -36.40 7.53
C LYS A 298 -16.78 -36.74 6.66
N LYS A 299 -15.59 -36.33 7.15
CA LYS A 299 -14.29 -37.06 7.25
C LYS A 299 -13.35 -36.26 8.19
N LYS A 300 -13.10 -36.68 9.44
CA LYS A 300 -11.86 -37.29 9.97
C LYS A 300 -10.64 -37.27 9.01
N ASP A 301 -9.56 -36.62 9.45
CA ASP A 301 -8.15 -37.07 9.53
C ASP A 301 -7.32 -35.86 10.04
N ALA A 302 -6.71 -35.92 11.23
CA ALA A 302 -5.32 -36.31 11.52
C ALA A 302 -4.46 -35.08 11.88
N ALA A 303 -3.78 -35.17 13.03
CA ALA A 303 -2.90 -34.16 13.61
C ALA A 303 -1.64 -33.91 12.76
N PRO A 304 -0.84 -32.89 13.13
CA PRO A 304 0.45 -33.27 13.70
C PRO A 304 0.79 -32.58 15.02
N LYS A 305 1.68 -33.28 15.73
CA LYS A 305 2.30 -32.97 17.00
C LYS A 305 3.07 -31.64 16.95
N LEU A 306 3.02 -30.87 18.04
CA LEU A 306 4.04 -29.91 18.39
C LEU A 306 4.72 -30.41 19.66
N ASP A 307 5.91 -30.97 19.47
CA ASP A 307 6.85 -31.28 20.54
C ASP A 307 7.62 -30.00 20.91
N GLY A 308 7.63 -29.71 22.22
CA GLY A 308 8.73 -29.16 23.00
C GLY A 308 9.49 -27.92 22.52
N ILE A 309 9.30 -26.80 23.22
CA ILE A 309 10.42 -25.98 23.70
C ILE A 309 10.10 -25.56 25.14
N SER A 310 10.80 -26.17 26.08
CA SER A 310 11.06 -25.71 27.43
C SER A 310 11.94 -24.46 27.37
N GLU A 311 11.68 -23.45 28.20
CA GLU A 311 12.74 -22.77 28.96
C GLU A 311 12.15 -21.88 30.05
N ASP A 312 12.88 -21.85 31.15
CA ASP A 312 12.54 -21.31 32.46
C ASP A 312 12.32 -19.80 32.46
N ALA A 313 11.28 -19.35 33.16
CA ALA A 313 11.11 -17.95 33.56
C ALA A 313 11.31 -17.86 35.08
N PRO A 314 12.42 -17.29 35.58
CA PRO A 314 12.57 -17.01 36.99
C PRO A 314 11.72 -15.80 37.40
N ALA A 315 11.13 -15.93 38.58
CA ALA A 315 10.50 -14.86 39.32
C ALA A 315 11.47 -13.71 39.58
N ALA A 316 11.05 -12.48 39.24
CA ALA A 316 11.66 -11.25 39.74
C ALA A 316 10.57 -10.36 40.33
N THR A 317 10.40 -10.48 41.63
CA THR A 317 9.81 -9.47 42.50
C THR A 317 10.65 -8.20 42.44
N ALA A 318 10.07 -7.09 42.01
CA ALA A 318 10.66 -5.76 42.18
C ALA A 318 9.65 -4.84 42.87
N ASN A 319 9.87 -4.67 44.17
CA ASN A 319 9.45 -3.51 44.94
C ASN A 319 10.07 -2.23 44.34
N GLY A 320 9.26 -1.18 44.24
CA GLY A 320 9.70 0.19 43.94
C GLY A 320 8.45 1.03 43.73
N GLY A 321 7.91 1.71 44.73
CA GLY A 321 8.58 2.83 45.39
C GLY A 321 8.06 4.12 44.76
N CYS A 322 6.79 4.45 45.01
CA CYS A 322 6.18 5.68 44.55
C CYS A 322 6.65 6.82 45.47
N GLN A 323 7.64 7.59 45.03
CA GLN A 323 8.05 8.83 45.69
C GLN A 323 7.21 9.98 45.14
N CYS A 324 6.46 10.62 46.03
CA CYS A 324 5.88 11.93 45.81
C CYS A 324 7.00 12.97 45.63
N VAL A 325 6.98 13.71 44.53
CA VAL A 325 7.72 14.97 44.42
C VAL A 325 6.71 16.10 44.30
N VAL A 326 6.79 16.98 45.30
CA VAL A 326 6.13 18.27 45.40
C VAL A 326 6.82 19.24 44.44
N SER A 327 6.04 19.95 43.63
CA SER A 327 6.30 21.32 43.15
C SER A 327 4.99 21.94 42.73
#